data_AF-A0A1Q3IXE9-F1
#
_entry.id   AF-A0A1Q3IXE9-F1
#
_cell.length_a   1.000
_cell.length_b   1.000
_cell.length_c   1.000
_cell.angle_alpha   90.00
_cell.angle_beta   90.00
_cell.angle_gamma   90.00
#
_symmetry.space_group_name_H-M   'P 1'
#
loop_
_entity.id
_entity.type
_entity.pdbx_description
1 polymer ?
#
loop_
_entity_poly.entity_id
_entity_poly.type
_entity_poly.pdbx_seq_one_letter_code
_entity_poly.pdbx_strand_id
1 'polypeptide(L)'
;MTHRLVLLAAAALLALPGAAWAGHGKAGLWSVTSTTKMGLALPPDVAARMNQTGKPAPTSHSVTSQMCMSQAEVDSSSVPHIDQDSTGCVTKPTLVTPSLIKASMTCSGRLKGQGDMQINYAGTTRYSGSYDFKGTVEGNPTRMATTFTGQWLKADCGSVKPYNLRNH
;
A
#
# COMPACT_ATOMS: atom_id res chain seq x y z
N MET A 1 -30.44 -67.89 -8.96
CA MET A 1 -29.63 -67.67 -7.74
C MET A 1 -28.21 -67.42 -8.24
N THR A 2 -27.58 -66.27 -8.16
CA THR A 2 -27.55 -65.24 -7.10
C THR A 2 -26.95 -63.97 -7.75
N HIS A 3 -27.56 -62.80 -7.55
CA HIS A 3 -27.05 -61.51 -7.99
C HIS A 3 -25.77 -61.13 -7.22
N ARG A 4 -24.77 -60.55 -7.90
CA ARG A 4 -23.77 -59.69 -7.25
C ARG A 4 -23.58 -58.42 -8.08
N LEU A 5 -24.24 -57.35 -7.62
CA LEU A 5 -23.87 -55.97 -7.89
C LEU A 5 -22.41 -55.76 -7.46
N VAL A 6 -21.60 -55.14 -8.32
CA VAL A 6 -20.41 -54.43 -7.87
C VAL A 6 -20.54 -52.99 -8.35
N LEU A 7 -20.58 -52.10 -7.36
CA LEU A 7 -20.90 -50.70 -7.44
C LEU A 7 -19.83 -49.88 -8.17
N LEU A 8 -20.32 -48.91 -8.93
CA LEU A 8 -19.60 -47.75 -9.46
C LEU A 8 -18.94 -46.97 -8.32
N ALA A 9 -17.62 -46.75 -8.39
CA ALA A 9 -16.94 -45.71 -7.63
C ALA A 9 -16.47 -44.63 -8.61
N ALA A 10 -17.33 -43.66 -8.89
CA ALA A 10 -16.95 -42.42 -9.55
C ALA A 10 -16.10 -41.62 -8.54
N ALA A 11 -14.79 -41.53 -8.79
CA ALA A 11 -13.91 -40.65 -8.05
C ALA A 11 -14.24 -39.20 -8.42
N ALA A 12 -15.13 -38.57 -7.63
CA ALA A 12 -15.34 -37.13 -7.68
C ALA A 12 -14.04 -36.45 -7.21
N LEU A 13 -13.28 -35.93 -8.17
CA LEU A 13 -12.24 -34.92 -7.94
C LEU A 13 -12.94 -33.70 -7.32
N LEU A 14 -12.97 -33.65 -5.99
CA LEU A 14 -13.22 -32.42 -5.26
C LEU A 14 -12.09 -31.46 -5.61
N ALA A 15 -12.33 -30.61 -6.62
CA ALA A 15 -11.63 -29.36 -6.78
C ALA A 15 -11.89 -28.56 -5.51
N LEU A 16 -11.02 -28.73 -4.51
CA LEU A 16 -10.95 -27.85 -3.36
C LEU A 16 -10.82 -26.44 -3.93
N PRO A 17 -11.79 -25.53 -3.71
CA PRO A 17 -11.53 -24.11 -3.90
C PRO A 17 -10.30 -23.84 -3.05
N GLY A 18 -9.19 -23.45 -3.71
CA GLY A 18 -7.92 -23.23 -3.05
C GLY A 18 -8.18 -22.45 -1.77
N ALA A 19 -7.65 -22.95 -0.66
CA ALA A 19 -7.72 -22.26 0.62
C ALA A 19 -7.39 -20.80 0.32
N ALA A 20 -8.38 -19.91 0.48
CA ALA A 20 -8.12 -18.50 0.46
C ALA A 20 -7.33 -18.27 1.75
N TRP A 21 -6.00 -18.37 1.65
CA TRP A 21 -5.14 -17.71 2.60
C TRP A 21 -5.68 -16.29 2.65
N ALA A 22 -6.00 -15.80 3.85
CA ALA A 22 -6.47 -14.44 4.02
C ALA A 22 -5.34 -13.50 3.56
N GLY A 23 -5.27 -13.30 2.25
CA GLY A 23 -4.29 -12.50 1.58
C GLY A 23 -4.58 -11.05 1.90
N HIS A 24 -3.53 -10.25 1.90
CA HIS A 24 -3.60 -8.81 1.99
C HIS A 24 -4.29 -8.27 0.73
N GLY A 25 -5.59 -7.97 0.86
CA GLY A 25 -6.36 -7.35 -0.23
C GLY A 25 -6.95 -8.35 -1.25
N LYS A 26 -7.28 -7.84 -2.44
CA LYS A 26 -8.03 -8.54 -3.49
C LYS A 26 -7.60 -8.01 -4.85
N ALA A 27 -7.36 -8.91 -5.81
CA ALA A 27 -7.01 -8.51 -7.16
C ALA A 27 -8.15 -7.75 -7.84
N GLY A 28 -7.79 -6.78 -8.67
CA GLY A 28 -8.72 -5.95 -9.44
C GLY A 28 -8.52 -4.45 -9.22
N LEU A 29 -9.54 -3.68 -9.59
CA LEU A 29 -9.53 -2.23 -9.56
C LEU A 29 -9.80 -1.70 -8.16
N TRP A 30 -8.96 -0.78 -7.70
CA TRP A 30 -9.08 -0.09 -6.43
C TRP A 30 -9.21 1.43 -6.65
N SER A 31 -10.05 2.07 -5.84
CA SER A 31 -10.03 3.52 -5.64
C SER A 31 -9.17 3.82 -4.42
N VAL A 32 -8.17 4.67 -4.58
CA VAL A 32 -7.25 5.08 -3.51
C VAL A 32 -7.34 6.57 -3.33
N THR A 33 -7.74 7.01 -2.15
CA THR A 33 -7.72 8.41 -1.76
C THR A 33 -6.54 8.63 -0.84
N SER A 34 -5.67 9.57 -1.21
CA SER A 34 -4.52 9.99 -0.40
C SER A 34 -4.68 11.45 -0.01
N THR A 35 -4.40 11.77 1.24
CA THR A 35 -4.37 13.14 1.76
C THR A 35 -2.98 13.42 2.29
N THR A 36 -2.28 14.34 1.63
CA THR A 36 -0.90 14.71 1.95
C THR A 36 -0.89 16.08 2.60
N LYS A 37 -0.28 16.16 3.78
CA LYS A 37 0.05 17.41 4.46
C LYS A 37 1.53 17.66 4.26
N MET A 38 1.85 18.74 3.55
CA MET A 38 3.22 19.16 3.34
C MET A 38 3.50 20.37 4.22
N GLY A 39 4.60 20.31 4.96
CA GLY A 39 5.07 21.41 5.79
C GLY A 39 6.58 21.58 5.70
N LEU A 40 7.03 22.78 6.03
CA LEU A 40 8.45 23.01 6.32
C LEU A 40 8.85 22.14 7.52
N ALA A 41 10.04 21.57 7.48
CA ALA A 41 10.62 20.88 8.63
C ALA A 41 11.04 21.90 9.69
N LEU A 42 10.07 22.47 10.41
CA LEU A 42 10.32 23.46 11.45
C LEU A 42 10.62 22.78 12.79
N PRO A 43 11.56 23.32 13.59
CA PRO A 43 11.67 22.99 15.00
C PRO A 43 10.34 23.22 15.74
N PRO A 44 10.02 22.42 16.79
CA PRO A 44 8.72 22.50 17.48
C PRO A 44 8.39 23.89 18.05
N ASP A 45 9.41 24.60 18.54
CA ASP A 45 9.31 25.96 19.06
C ASP A 45 8.97 26.98 17.95
N VAL A 46 9.54 26.81 16.76
CA VAL A 46 9.25 27.65 15.60
C VAL A 46 7.86 27.35 15.04
N ALA A 47 7.46 26.07 14.99
CA ALA A 47 6.11 25.67 14.58
C ALA A 47 5.02 26.23 15.51
N ALA A 48 5.24 26.17 16.83
CA ALA A 48 4.33 26.74 17.82
C ALA A 48 4.20 28.27 17.67
N ARG A 49 5.32 28.97 17.47
CA ARG A 49 5.32 30.42 17.19
C ARG A 49 4.63 30.75 15.88
N MET A 50 4.81 29.94 14.83
CA MET A 50 4.14 30.14 13.54
C MET A 50 2.62 30.05 13.67
N ASN A 51 2.12 29.04 14.40
CA ASN A 51 0.69 28.86 14.66
C ASN A 51 0.08 30.02 15.46
N GLN A 52 0.87 30.67 16.32
CA GLN A 52 0.45 31.86 17.07
C GLN A 52 0.42 33.14 16.21
N THR A 53 1.23 33.21 15.16
CA THR A 53 1.33 34.40 14.29
C THR A 53 0.36 34.42 13.10
N GLY A 54 -0.53 33.43 12.97
CA GLY A 54 -1.54 33.39 11.89
C GLY A 54 -0.96 33.20 10.48
N LYS A 55 0.30 32.75 10.37
CA LYS A 55 0.95 32.43 9.08
C LYS A 55 0.34 31.16 8.49
N PRO A 56 0.28 31.02 7.14
CA PRO A 56 -0.48 29.95 6.49
C PRO A 56 -0.05 28.56 6.96
N ALA A 57 -1.06 27.78 7.35
CA ALA A 57 -0.93 26.41 7.82
C ALA A 57 -0.33 25.48 6.74
N PRO A 58 0.23 24.32 7.12
CA PRO A 58 0.69 23.32 6.15
C PRO A 58 -0.39 23.03 5.11
N THR A 59 -0.04 23.13 3.83
CA THR A 59 -0.98 22.91 2.73
C THR A 59 -1.36 21.43 2.71
N SER A 60 -2.65 21.15 2.81
CA SER A 60 -3.20 19.80 2.67
C SER A 60 -3.75 19.62 1.26
N HIS A 61 -3.39 18.54 0.61
CA HIS A 61 -3.89 18.19 -0.72
C HIS A 61 -4.41 16.75 -0.72
N SER A 62 -5.62 16.55 -1.24
CA SER A 62 -6.24 15.24 -1.34
C SER A 62 -6.46 14.87 -2.80
N VAL A 63 -6.06 13.65 -3.17
CA VAL A 63 -6.21 13.12 -4.53
C VAL A 63 -6.81 11.72 -4.43
N THR A 64 -7.80 11.46 -5.28
CA THR A 64 -8.31 10.11 -5.51
C THR A 64 -7.82 9.61 -6.86
N SER A 65 -7.23 8.44 -6.87
CA SER A 65 -6.72 7.77 -8.07
C SER A 65 -7.22 6.33 -8.12
N GLN A 66 -7.22 5.75 -9.31
CA GLN A 66 -7.50 4.33 -9.47
C GLN A 66 -6.19 3.58 -9.70
N MET A 67 -6.05 2.43 -9.05
CA MET A 67 -4.94 1.50 -9.28
C MET A 67 -5.49 0.10 -9.54
N CYS A 68 -4.79 -0.65 -10.37
CA CYS A 68 -5.08 -2.06 -10.59
C CYS A 68 -4.07 -2.90 -9.83
N MET A 69 -4.58 -3.73 -8.92
CA MET A 69 -3.78 -4.68 -8.13
C MET A 69 -3.88 -6.05 -8.78
N SER A 70 -2.74 -6.63 -9.13
CA SER A 70 -2.62 -7.97 -9.69
C SER A 70 -2.73 -9.05 -8.60
N GLN A 71 -3.01 -10.28 -9.01
CA GLN A 71 -3.01 -11.41 -8.08
C GLN A 71 -1.62 -11.69 -7.50
N ALA A 72 -0.56 -11.51 -8.31
CA ALA A 72 0.82 -11.67 -7.84
C ALA A 72 1.16 -10.69 -6.71
N GLU A 73 0.65 -9.45 -6.74
CA GLU A 73 0.81 -8.50 -5.64
C GLU A 73 0.05 -8.92 -4.37
N VAL A 74 -1.16 -9.46 -4.51
CA VAL A 74 -1.96 -9.99 -3.40
C VAL A 74 -1.34 -11.25 -2.80
N ASP A 75 -0.63 -12.03 -3.59
CA ASP A 75 0.04 -13.24 -3.12
C ASP A 75 1.44 -12.94 -2.56
N SER A 76 2.03 -11.80 -2.91
CA SER A 76 3.37 -11.42 -2.48
C SER A 76 3.38 -10.84 -1.07
N SER A 77 4.19 -11.39 -0.17
CA SER A 77 4.47 -10.78 1.14
C SER A 77 5.36 -9.53 1.08
N SER A 78 5.65 -9.02 -0.12
CA SER A 78 6.46 -7.81 -0.31
C SER A 78 5.67 -6.55 -0.02
N VAL A 79 6.33 -5.56 0.58
CA VAL A 79 5.84 -4.18 0.61
C VAL A 79 5.52 -3.68 -0.81
N PRO A 80 4.55 -2.76 -0.99
CA PRO A 80 4.33 -2.13 -2.27
C PRO A 80 5.65 -1.58 -2.83
N HIS A 81 5.96 -1.94 -4.06
CA HIS A 81 7.23 -1.56 -4.68
C HIS A 81 7.31 -0.04 -4.82
N ILE A 82 8.22 0.58 -4.08
CA ILE A 82 8.69 1.91 -4.39
C ILE A 82 9.88 1.72 -5.30
N ASP A 83 9.74 2.20 -6.53
CA ASP A 83 10.80 2.15 -7.53
C ASP A 83 12.02 2.93 -7.01
N GLN A 84 13.00 2.16 -6.55
CA GLN A 84 14.23 2.68 -5.96
C GLN A 84 15.05 3.45 -6.99
N ASP A 85 15.01 3.05 -8.25
CA ASP A 85 15.81 3.67 -9.32
C ASP A 85 15.28 5.06 -9.66
N SER A 86 13.96 5.25 -9.63
CA SER A 86 13.35 6.57 -9.88
C SER A 86 13.30 7.48 -8.65
N THR A 87 13.21 6.93 -7.45
CA THR A 87 13.05 7.72 -6.21
C THR A 87 14.35 7.89 -5.40
N GLY A 88 15.32 7.00 -5.59
CA GLY A 88 16.52 6.91 -4.74
C GLY A 88 16.20 6.48 -3.31
N CYS A 89 15.04 5.87 -3.09
CA CYS A 89 14.54 5.44 -1.79
C CYS A 89 14.60 3.92 -1.65
N VAL A 90 15.22 3.45 -0.58
CA VAL A 90 15.26 2.03 -0.19
C VAL A 90 14.18 1.80 0.86
N THR A 91 13.22 0.93 0.58
CA THR A 91 12.18 0.53 1.53
C THR A 91 12.51 -0.81 2.15
N LYS A 92 12.46 -0.90 3.49
CA LYS A 92 12.71 -2.12 4.25
C LYS A 92 11.46 -2.48 5.07
N PRO A 93 10.83 -3.65 4.82
CA PRO A 93 9.76 -4.12 5.68
C PRO A 93 10.28 -4.32 7.11
N THR A 94 9.54 -3.82 8.10
CA THR A 94 9.81 -4.00 9.52
C THR A 94 8.82 -4.96 10.18
N LEU A 95 7.61 -5.07 9.61
CA LEU A 95 6.60 -6.05 10.00
C LEU A 95 5.73 -6.39 8.79
N VAL A 96 5.48 -7.67 8.56
CA VAL A 96 4.53 -8.14 7.55
C VAL A 96 3.63 -9.19 8.20
N THR A 97 2.35 -8.87 8.31
CA THR A 97 1.29 -9.81 8.72
C THR A 97 0.14 -9.73 7.71
N PRO A 98 -0.82 -10.66 7.75
CA PRO A 98 -1.99 -10.62 6.86
C PRO A 98 -2.82 -9.34 6.97
N SER A 99 -2.81 -8.67 8.12
CA SER A 99 -3.61 -7.46 8.37
C SER A 99 -2.78 -6.18 8.47
N LEU A 100 -1.46 -6.27 8.66
CA LEU A 100 -0.61 -5.12 8.93
C LEU A 100 0.75 -5.25 8.26
N ILE A 101 1.08 -4.27 7.44
CA ILE A 101 2.42 -4.08 6.88
C ILE A 101 2.99 -2.80 7.50
N LYS A 102 4.24 -2.87 7.97
CA LYS A 102 5.03 -1.71 8.34
C LYS A 102 6.36 -1.76 7.59
N ALA A 103 6.83 -0.61 7.16
CA ALA A 103 8.13 -0.50 6.53
C ALA A 103 8.78 0.84 6.85
N SER A 104 10.10 0.85 6.94
CA SER A 104 10.89 2.08 6.98
C SER A 104 11.50 2.33 5.61
N MET A 105 11.74 3.59 5.29
CA MET A 105 12.30 4.02 4.02
C MET A 105 13.44 4.98 4.26
N THR A 106 14.54 4.80 3.52
CA THR A 106 15.68 5.72 3.53
C THR A 106 15.94 6.19 2.10
N CYS A 107 15.92 7.51 1.90
CA CYS A 107 16.15 8.11 0.59
C CYS A 107 17.50 8.84 0.55
N SER A 108 18.25 8.66 -0.54
CA SER A 108 19.58 9.27 -0.75
C SER A 108 19.70 10.06 -2.06
N GLY A 109 18.65 10.07 -2.89
CA GLY A 109 18.60 10.76 -4.19
C GLY A 109 18.10 12.22 -4.10
N ARG A 110 17.17 12.60 -5.00
CA ARG A 110 16.52 13.93 -4.97
C ARG A 110 15.69 14.16 -3.70
N LEU A 111 15.15 13.08 -3.16
CA LEU A 111 14.63 13.03 -1.80
C LEU A 111 15.75 12.51 -0.91
N LYS A 112 16.10 13.25 0.14
CA LYS A 112 17.07 12.81 1.16
C LYS A 112 16.42 12.81 2.51
N GLY A 113 16.34 11.66 3.16
CA GLY A 113 15.67 11.58 4.46
C GLY A 113 15.23 10.17 4.81
N GLN A 114 14.38 10.12 5.82
CA GLN A 114 13.80 8.89 6.35
C GLN A 114 12.28 9.00 6.33
N GLY A 115 11.62 7.88 6.13
CA GLY A 115 10.19 7.78 6.31
C GLY A 115 9.76 6.45 6.87
N ASP A 116 8.55 6.42 7.39
CA ASP A 116 7.90 5.24 7.94
C ASP A 116 6.53 5.12 7.29
N MET A 117 6.16 3.90 6.92
CA MET A 117 4.82 3.59 6.42
C MET A 117 4.18 2.47 7.21
N GLN A 118 2.85 2.52 7.25
CA GLN A 118 2.03 1.42 7.70
C GLN A 118 0.79 1.27 6.83
N ILE A 119 0.37 0.04 6.62
CA ILE A 119 -0.84 -0.33 5.88
C ILE A 119 -1.60 -1.33 6.74
N ASN A 120 -2.87 -1.03 7.02
CA ASN A 120 -3.78 -1.89 7.74
C ASN A 120 -4.89 -2.37 6.80
N TYR A 121 -5.03 -3.67 6.63
CA TYR A 121 -6.05 -4.30 5.81
C TYR A 121 -7.28 -4.61 6.65
N ALA A 122 -8.43 -4.06 6.26
CA ALA A 122 -9.73 -4.33 6.86
C ALA A 122 -10.49 -5.33 5.96
N GLY A 123 -10.13 -6.61 6.10
CA GLY A 123 -10.56 -7.64 5.16
C GLY A 123 -9.87 -7.52 3.81
N THR A 124 -10.51 -8.01 2.74
CA THR A 124 -9.90 -8.10 1.41
C THR A 124 -10.26 -6.93 0.49
N THR A 125 -11.24 -6.10 0.84
CA THR A 125 -11.79 -5.05 -0.03
C THR A 125 -11.52 -3.63 0.45
N ARG A 126 -10.88 -3.47 1.61
CA ARG A 126 -10.56 -2.18 2.21
C ARG A 126 -9.20 -2.20 2.87
N TYR A 127 -8.47 -1.10 2.76
CA TYR A 127 -7.29 -0.85 3.59
C TYR A 127 -7.18 0.64 3.94
N SER A 128 -6.41 0.93 4.97
CA SER A 128 -5.96 2.27 5.30
C SER A 128 -4.47 2.27 5.55
N GLY A 129 -3.84 3.43 5.48
CA GLY A 129 -2.43 3.54 5.80
C GLY A 129 -2.00 4.97 6.07
N SER A 130 -0.77 5.07 6.55
CA SER A 130 -0.08 6.32 6.72
C SER A 130 1.36 6.21 6.27
N TYR A 131 1.89 7.33 5.84
CA TYR A 131 3.28 7.51 5.44
C TYR A 131 3.77 8.84 6.00
N ASP A 132 4.84 8.80 6.77
CA ASP A 132 5.49 9.97 7.33
C ASP A 132 6.91 10.06 6.78
N PHE A 133 7.30 11.24 6.33
CA PHE A 133 8.63 11.51 5.79
C PHE A 133 9.24 12.75 6.42
N LYS A 134 10.51 12.63 6.77
CA LYS A 134 11.35 13.71 7.26
C LYS A 134 12.63 13.75 6.46
N GLY A 135 12.87 14.88 5.81
CA GLY A 135 14.07 15.01 4.99
C GLY A 135 14.19 16.35 4.31
N THR A 136 14.79 16.30 3.14
CA THR A 136 14.89 17.41 2.20
C THR A 136 14.37 16.96 0.84
N VAL A 137 13.64 17.84 0.18
CA VAL A 137 13.22 17.70 -1.21
C VAL A 137 13.90 18.81 -1.99
N GLU A 138 14.77 18.45 -2.94
CA GLU A 138 15.58 19.42 -3.70
C GLU A 138 16.37 20.39 -2.81
N GLY A 139 16.85 19.89 -1.65
CA GLY A 139 17.61 20.67 -0.67
C GLY A 139 16.76 21.46 0.35
N ASN A 140 15.45 21.56 0.15
CA ASN A 140 14.57 22.26 1.09
C ASN A 140 14.11 21.32 2.21
N PRO A 141 14.25 21.69 3.49
CA PRO A 141 13.76 20.88 4.61
C PRO A 141 12.24 20.69 4.56
N THR A 142 11.80 19.44 4.47
CA THR A 142 10.39 19.08 4.30
C THR A 142 9.98 18.02 5.32
N ARG A 143 8.78 18.21 5.87
CA ARG A 143 8.01 17.16 6.55
C ARG A 143 6.79 16.88 5.70
N MET A 144 6.52 15.61 5.48
CA MET A 144 5.34 15.17 4.76
C MET A 144 4.65 14.09 5.58
N ALA A 145 3.35 14.26 5.78
CA ALA A 145 2.51 13.26 6.40
C ALA A 145 1.36 12.97 5.44
N THR A 146 1.25 11.73 5.00
CA THR A 146 0.22 11.27 4.07
C THR A 146 -0.61 10.20 4.75
N THR A 147 -1.93 10.33 4.70
CA THR A 147 -2.85 9.24 5.02
C THR A 147 -3.53 8.78 3.75
N PHE A 148 -3.82 7.49 3.64
CA PHE A 148 -4.50 6.97 2.47
C PHE A 148 -5.50 5.87 2.84
N THR A 149 -6.54 5.75 2.02
CA THR A 149 -7.54 4.70 2.11
C THR A 149 -7.75 4.08 0.74
N GLY A 150 -7.89 2.76 0.71
CA GLY A 150 -8.19 2.00 -0.50
C GLY A 150 -9.52 1.28 -0.37
N GLN A 151 -10.29 1.29 -1.45
CA GLN A 151 -11.51 0.51 -1.60
C GLN A 151 -11.50 -0.25 -2.92
N TRP A 152 -11.71 -1.56 -2.85
CA TRP A 152 -11.87 -2.41 -4.02
C TRP A 152 -13.19 -2.08 -4.72
N LEU A 153 -13.14 -1.93 -6.04
CA LEU A 153 -14.28 -1.57 -6.89
C LEU A 153 -14.82 -2.78 -7.63
N LYS A 154 -13.97 -3.46 -8.40
CA LYS A 154 -14.35 -4.58 -9.27
C LYS A 154 -13.13 -5.43 -9.65
N ALA A 155 -13.37 -6.66 -10.08
CA ALA A 155 -12.30 -7.60 -10.44
C ALA A 155 -11.56 -7.17 -11.72
N ASP A 156 -12.29 -6.59 -12.67
CA ASP A 156 -11.74 -6.11 -13.93
C ASP A 156 -11.18 -4.69 -13.80
N CYS A 157 -9.92 -4.50 -14.17
CA CYS A 157 -9.25 -3.21 -14.17
C CYS A 157 -9.58 -2.32 -15.36
N GLY A 158 -10.26 -2.86 -16.38
CA GLY A 158 -10.55 -2.15 -17.62
C GLY A 158 -9.26 -1.62 -18.26
N SER A 159 -9.23 -0.31 -18.52
CA SER A 159 -8.07 0.35 -19.15
C SER A 159 -6.94 0.72 -18.17
N VAL A 160 -7.12 0.53 -16.86
CA VAL A 160 -6.08 0.82 -15.86
C VAL A 160 -5.10 -0.34 -15.85
N LYS A 161 -3.89 -0.11 -16.38
CA LYS A 161 -2.85 -1.13 -16.38
C LYS A 161 -2.41 -1.44 -14.94
N PRO A 162 -2.27 -2.72 -14.56
CA PRO A 162 -1.62 -3.10 -13.30
C PRO A 162 -0.28 -2.41 -13.16
N TYR A 163 0.06 -2.03 -11.93
CA TYR A 163 1.41 -1.56 -11.66
C TYR A 163 2.37 -2.72 -11.96
N ASN A 164 3.28 -2.52 -12.90
CA ASN A 164 4.23 -3.57 -13.24
C ASN A 164 5.34 -3.49 -12.20
N LEU A 165 5.36 -4.45 -11.25
CA LEU A 165 6.52 -4.68 -10.40
C LEU A 165 7.69 -4.97 -11.34
N ARG A 166 8.52 -3.96 -11.66
CA ARG A 166 9.75 -4.21 -12.40
C ARG A 166 10.64 -5.03 -11.48
N ASN A 167 10.65 -6.35 -11.69
CA ASN A 167 11.71 -7.21 -11.20
C ASN A 167 13.02 -6.72 -11.82
N HIS A 168 13.80 -5.99 -11.03
CA HIS A 168 15.23 -5.81 -11.25
C HIS A 168 15.98 -6.78 -10.34
#